data_AF-A0A2S8BRH2-F1
#
_entry.id   AF-A0A2S8BRH2-F1
#
_cell.length_a   1.000
_cell.length_b   1.000
_cell.length_c   1.000
_cell.angle_alpha   90.00
_cell.angle_beta   90.00
_cell.angle_gamma   90.00
#
_symmetry.space_group_name_H-M   'P 1'
#
loop_
_entity.id
_entity.type
_entity.pdbx_description
1 polymer ?
#
loop_
_entity_poly.entity_id
_entity_poly.type
_entity_poly.pdbx_seq_one_letter_code
_entity_poly.pdbx_strand_id
1 'polypeptide(L)'
;MERLAAHLAGITDPADAATEAIATALEWLPHDKHIGLLLARDRANAFTADVTSDVALQFANSMLRRFDVDWAAAGFSDDEVAELAEHLLRIIQSFVIDPGRPPRHGTELRRYLRRWVGAALVGAPVTR
;
A
#
# COMPACT_ATOMS: atom_id res chain seq x y z
N MET A 1 -1.83 11.81 -6.10
CA MET A 1 -0.43 11.30 -6.04
C MET A 1 0.44 12.21 -5.18
N GLU A 2 0.56 13.50 -5.51
CA GLU A 2 1.42 14.45 -4.78
C GLU A 2 1.17 14.48 -3.28
N ARG A 3 -0.10 14.43 -2.85
CA ARG A 3 -0.43 14.43 -1.42
C ARG A 3 0.13 13.22 -0.66
N LEU A 4 0.08 12.02 -1.25
CA LEU A 4 0.61 10.80 -0.62
C LEU A 4 2.14 10.82 -0.65
N ALA A 5 2.75 11.20 -1.77
CA ALA A 5 4.21 11.31 -1.88
C ALA A 5 4.76 12.33 -0.88
N ALA A 6 4.13 13.50 -0.78
CA ALA A 6 4.50 14.53 0.18
C ALA A 6 4.31 14.09 1.64
N HIS A 7 3.29 13.26 1.92
CA HIS A 7 3.08 12.71 3.26
C HIS A 7 4.15 11.69 3.66
N LEU A 8 4.67 10.92 2.69
CA LEU A 8 5.75 9.96 2.91
C LEU A 8 7.15 10.55 2.73
N ALA A 9 7.26 11.84 2.42
CA ALA A 9 8.56 12.49 2.23
C ALA A 9 9.43 12.37 3.49
N GLY A 10 10.69 12.00 3.32
CA GLY A 10 11.65 11.75 4.38
C GLY A 10 11.60 10.34 4.99
N ILE A 11 10.64 9.48 4.60
CA ILE A 11 10.62 8.07 5.03
C ILE A 11 11.48 7.25 4.08
N THR A 12 12.64 6.79 4.57
CA THR A 12 13.64 6.08 3.76
C THR A 12 13.70 4.57 4.04
N ASP A 13 13.18 4.11 5.17
CA ASP A 13 13.13 2.69 5.50
C ASP A 13 11.99 2.00 4.70
N PRO A 14 12.27 0.95 3.91
CA PRO A 14 11.26 0.29 3.07
C PRO A 14 10.02 -0.18 3.84
N ALA A 15 10.24 -0.71 5.05
CA ALA A 15 9.18 -1.24 5.88
C ALA A 15 8.32 -0.12 6.49
N ASP A 16 8.89 1.04 6.82
CA ASP A 16 8.13 2.22 7.27
C ASP A 16 7.35 2.80 6.10
N ALA A 17 7.96 2.93 4.93
CA ALA A 17 7.32 3.49 3.75
C ALA A 17 6.13 2.64 3.30
N ALA A 18 6.27 1.32 3.21
CA ALA A 18 5.16 0.42 2.88
C ALA A 18 4.04 0.45 3.93
N THR A 19 4.41 0.49 5.21
CA THR A 19 3.47 0.59 6.33
C THR A 19 2.66 1.89 6.25
N GLU A 20 3.34 3.02 6.09
CA GLU A 20 2.70 4.33 6.05
C GLU A 20 1.86 4.49 4.78
N ALA A 21 2.30 3.95 3.64
CA ALA A 21 1.55 3.98 2.39
C ALA A 21 0.19 3.27 2.52
N ILE A 22 0.18 2.04 3.06
CA ILE A 22 -1.07 1.29 3.28
C ILE A 22 -1.94 2.00 4.32
N ALA A 23 -1.38 2.38 5.47
CA ALA A 23 -2.15 3.02 6.54
C ALA A 23 -2.80 4.33 6.05
N THR A 24 -2.03 5.15 5.35
CA THR A 24 -2.51 6.42 4.78
C THR A 24 -3.58 6.18 3.72
N ALA A 25 -3.38 5.22 2.83
CA ALA A 25 -4.40 4.85 1.85
C ALA A 25 -5.71 4.44 2.55
N LEU A 26 -5.66 3.56 3.56
CA LEU A 26 -6.84 3.11 4.30
C LEU A 26 -7.51 4.23 5.11
N GLU A 27 -6.75 5.20 5.63
CA GLU A 27 -7.29 6.34 6.38
C GLU A 27 -7.89 7.41 5.45
N TRP A 28 -7.35 7.58 4.24
CA TRP A 28 -7.80 8.59 3.28
C TRP A 28 -8.92 8.10 2.36
N LEU A 29 -8.93 6.82 1.96
CA LEU A 29 -9.93 6.22 1.07
C LEU A 29 -11.39 6.46 1.53
N PRO A 30 -11.75 6.30 2.83
CA PRO A 30 -13.13 6.53 3.29
C PRO A 30 -13.57 8.00 3.20
N HIS A 31 -12.61 8.93 3.17
CA HIS A 31 -12.85 10.37 3.15
C HIS A 31 -12.88 10.95 1.73
N ASP A 32 -12.56 10.16 0.72
CA ASP A 32 -12.72 10.54 -0.69
C ASP A 32 -14.15 10.25 -1.15
N LYS A 33 -14.97 11.30 -1.26
CA LYS A 33 -16.40 11.21 -1.60
C LYS A 33 -16.64 10.55 -2.96
N HIS A 34 -15.69 10.59 -3.89
CA HIS A 34 -15.83 9.92 -5.18
C HIS A 34 -15.61 8.41 -5.06
N ILE A 35 -14.70 7.98 -4.18
CA ILE A 35 -14.41 6.57 -3.93
C ILE A 35 -15.48 5.94 -3.03
N GLY A 36 -15.99 6.65 -2.03
CA GLY A 36 -17.10 6.17 -1.20
C GLY A 36 -18.37 5.86 -2.00
N LEU A 37 -18.65 6.62 -3.08
CA LEU A 37 -19.79 6.39 -3.98
C LEU A 37 -19.55 5.23 -4.97
N LEU A 38 -18.30 5.01 -5.39
CA LEU A 38 -17.92 3.86 -6.22
C LEU A 38 -17.98 2.55 -5.38
N LEU A 39 -17.39 2.55 -4.18
CA LEU A 39 -17.43 1.41 -3.25
C LEU A 39 -18.86 1.06 -2.79
N ALA A 40 -19.74 2.06 -2.64
CA ALA A 40 -21.15 1.84 -2.31
C ALA A 40 -21.96 1.24 -3.47
N ARG A 41 -21.62 1.55 -4.73
CA ARG A 41 -22.23 0.97 -5.93
C ARG A 41 -21.66 -0.42 -6.26
N ASP A 42 -20.40 -0.67 -5.93
CA ASP A 42 -19.70 -1.92 -6.19
C ASP A 42 -20.07 -3.07 -5.27
N ARG A 43 -20.72 -2.82 -4.13
CA ARG A 43 -21.24 -3.89 -3.26
C ARG A 43 -22.18 -4.85 -4.00
N ALA A 44 -22.71 -4.46 -5.15
CA ALA A 44 -23.54 -5.30 -5.99
C ALA A 44 -22.80 -6.03 -7.13
N ASN A 45 -21.60 -5.62 -7.60
CA ASN A 45 -21.01 -6.19 -8.84
C ASN A 45 -19.48 -6.10 -9.10
N ALA A 46 -18.63 -5.39 -8.34
CA ALA A 46 -17.24 -5.14 -8.83
C ALA A 46 -16.05 -5.43 -7.89
N PHE A 47 -16.26 -6.11 -6.76
CA PHE A 47 -15.19 -6.28 -5.77
C PHE A 47 -14.06 -7.27 -6.12
N THR A 48 -14.02 -7.86 -7.32
CA THR A 48 -13.12 -8.99 -7.62
C THR A 48 -12.12 -8.82 -8.77
N ALA A 49 -12.14 -7.74 -9.57
CA ALA A 49 -11.28 -7.65 -10.76
C ALA A 49 -10.41 -6.39 -10.93
N ASP A 50 -10.74 -5.24 -10.31
CA ASP A 50 -10.09 -3.97 -10.69
C ASP A 50 -8.89 -3.55 -9.84
N VAL A 51 -8.69 -4.13 -8.65
CA VAL A 51 -7.63 -3.70 -7.72
C VAL A 51 -6.23 -4.12 -8.16
N THR A 52 -6.11 -5.20 -8.94
CA THR A 52 -4.84 -5.63 -9.57
C THR A 52 -4.92 -5.51 -11.10
N SER A 53 -5.72 -4.60 -11.63
CA SER A 53 -5.70 -4.29 -13.06
C SER A 53 -4.32 -3.76 -13.47
N ASP A 54 -3.92 -3.95 -14.73
CA ASP A 54 -2.64 -3.45 -15.25
C ASP A 54 -2.43 -1.95 -14.98
N VAL A 55 -3.52 -1.18 -15.02
CA VAL A 55 -3.52 0.26 -14.71
C VAL A 55 -3.25 0.50 -13.23
N ALA A 56 -3.91 -0.25 -12.33
CA ALA A 56 -3.69 -0.13 -10.89
C ALA A 56 -2.25 -0.53 -10.50
N LEU A 57 -1.71 -1.58 -11.12
CA LEU A 57 -0.33 -2.05 -10.92
C LEU A 57 0.70 -1.03 -11.40
N GLN A 58 0.55 -0.52 -12.63
CA GLN A 58 1.44 0.53 -13.15
C GLN A 58 1.41 1.78 -12.27
N PHE A 59 0.22 2.16 -11.80
CA PHE A 59 0.06 3.29 -10.89
C PHE A 59 0.77 3.06 -9.55
N ALA A 60 0.53 1.92 -8.89
CA ALA A 60 1.15 1.60 -7.61
C ALA A 60 2.67 1.48 -7.71
N ASN A 61 3.20 0.83 -8.76
CA ASN A 61 4.63 0.74 -9.02
C ASN A 61 5.25 2.15 -9.23
N SER A 62 4.61 2.99 -10.04
CA SER A 62 5.04 4.38 -10.24
C SER A 62 5.00 5.21 -8.95
N MET A 63 4.14 4.84 -8.00
CA MET A 63 4.05 5.51 -6.71
C MET A 63 5.18 5.08 -5.77
N LEU A 64 5.48 3.78 -5.68
CA LEU A 64 6.58 3.25 -4.87
C LEU A 64 7.93 3.85 -5.28
N ARG A 65 8.14 4.04 -6.59
CA ARG A 65 9.35 4.66 -7.15
C ARG A 65 9.51 6.16 -6.83
N ARG A 66 8.46 6.80 -6.29
CA ARG A 66 8.51 8.20 -5.83
C ARG A 66 8.75 8.32 -4.33
N PHE A 67 8.82 7.22 -3.60
CA PHE A 67 9.19 7.28 -2.19
C PHE A 67 10.68 7.57 -2.05
N ASP A 68 11.09 8.17 -0.94
CA ASP A 68 12.50 8.46 -0.65
C ASP A 68 13.29 7.21 -0.22
N VAL A 69 12.77 6.02 -0.55
CA VAL A 69 13.41 4.73 -0.32
C VAL A 69 14.34 4.43 -1.48
N ASP A 70 15.62 4.23 -1.19
CA ASP A 70 16.56 3.64 -2.14
C ASP A 70 16.33 2.13 -2.20
N TRP A 71 15.38 1.71 -3.04
CA TRP A 71 14.96 0.31 -3.18
C TRP A 71 16.13 -0.62 -3.57
N ALA A 72 17.03 -0.14 -4.43
CA ALA A 72 18.19 -0.91 -4.85
C ALA A 72 19.20 -1.08 -3.70
N ALA A 73 19.49 -0.01 -2.95
CA ALA A 73 20.35 -0.09 -1.77
C ALA A 73 19.71 -0.94 -0.65
N ALA A 74 18.38 -1.01 -0.60
CA ALA A 74 17.63 -1.90 0.27
C ALA A 74 17.57 -3.37 -0.21
N GLY A 75 18.15 -3.68 -1.38
CA GLY A 75 18.27 -5.05 -1.89
C GLY A 75 17.09 -5.52 -2.75
N PHE A 76 16.25 -4.61 -3.25
CA PHE A 76 15.13 -4.94 -4.13
C PHE A 76 15.44 -4.57 -5.59
N SER A 77 15.21 -5.52 -6.48
CA SER A 77 15.20 -5.29 -7.92
C SER A 77 13.93 -4.54 -8.38
N ASP A 78 13.96 -4.03 -9.60
CA ASP A 78 12.82 -3.36 -10.22
C ASP A 78 11.58 -4.26 -10.32
N ASP A 79 11.78 -5.55 -10.57
CA ASP A 79 10.72 -6.56 -10.63
C ASP A 79 10.13 -6.83 -9.24
N GLU A 80 10.98 -6.92 -8.20
CA GLU A 80 10.52 -7.09 -6.82
C GLU A 80 9.76 -5.87 -6.30
N VAL A 81 10.10 -4.65 -6.75
CA VAL A 81 9.32 -3.44 -6.47
C VAL A 81 7.95 -3.49 -7.16
N ALA A 82 7.86 -4.07 -8.37
CA ALA A 82 6.57 -4.27 -9.04
C ALA A 82 5.71 -5.33 -8.32
N GLU A 83 6.31 -6.43 -7.86
CA GLU A 83 5.63 -7.44 -7.02
C GLU A 83 5.16 -6.83 -5.69
N LEU A 84 5.98 -5.97 -5.07
CA LEU A 84 5.58 -5.23 -3.88
C LEU A 84 4.37 -4.35 -4.14
N ALA A 85 4.31 -3.65 -5.28
CA ALA A 85 3.16 -2.82 -5.66
C ALA A 85 1.86 -3.64 -5.69
N GLU A 86 1.89 -4.82 -6.31
CA GLU A 86 0.77 -5.77 -6.30
C GLU A 86 0.41 -6.18 -4.87
N HIS A 87 1.41 -6.54 -4.06
CA HIS A 87 1.20 -6.99 -2.70
C HIS A 87 0.50 -5.93 -1.85
N LEU A 88 0.94 -4.66 -1.91
CA LEU A 88 0.31 -3.58 -1.15
C LEU A 88 -1.15 -3.36 -1.58
N LEU A 89 -1.45 -3.45 -2.89
CA LEU A 89 -2.82 -3.33 -3.41
C LEU A 89 -3.72 -4.44 -2.86
N ARG A 90 -3.24 -5.69 -2.83
CA ARG A 90 -3.98 -6.83 -2.25
C ARG A 90 -4.24 -6.65 -0.76
N ILE A 91 -3.26 -6.13 0.00
CA ILE A 91 -3.45 -5.83 1.42
C ILE A 91 -4.49 -4.73 1.61
N ILE A 92 -4.41 -3.63 0.84
CA ILE A 92 -5.41 -2.55 0.91
C ILE A 92 -6.82 -3.09 0.61
N GLN A 93 -6.97 -3.92 -0.43
CA GLN A 93 -8.26 -4.54 -0.77
C GLN A 93 -8.82 -5.37 0.39
N SER A 94 -7.98 -6.19 1.03
CA SER A 94 -8.37 -7.01 2.17
C SER A 94 -8.96 -6.16 3.30
N PHE A 95 -8.30 -5.05 3.66
CA PHE A 95 -8.76 -4.15 4.71
C PHE A 95 -10.01 -3.34 4.33
N VAL A 96 -10.19 -3.01 3.04
CA VAL A 96 -11.40 -2.36 2.53
C VAL A 96 -12.60 -3.31 2.61
N ILE A 97 -12.41 -4.58 2.28
CA ILE A 97 -13.48 -5.61 2.30
C ILE A 97 -13.84 -5.99 3.74
N ASP A 98 -12.84 -6.27 4.58
CA ASP A 98 -13.03 -6.59 6.00
C ASP A 98 -12.07 -5.76 6.87
N PRO A 99 -12.51 -4.60 7.38
CA PRO A 99 -11.67 -3.74 8.20
C PRO A 99 -11.40 -4.30 9.62
N GLY A 100 -12.05 -5.40 10.01
CA GLY A 100 -11.97 -5.98 11.35
C GLY A 100 -12.97 -5.37 12.36
N ARG A 101 -12.95 -5.87 13.60
CA ARG A 101 -13.90 -5.52 14.68
C ARG A 101 -13.20 -5.37 16.05
N PRO A 102 -13.04 -4.14 16.57
CA PRO A 102 -13.18 -2.87 15.85
C PRO A 102 -12.08 -2.70 14.77
N PRO A 103 -12.29 -1.85 13.76
CA PRO A 103 -11.24 -1.48 12.82
C PRO A 103 -10.04 -0.85 13.52
N ARG A 104 -8.83 -1.19 13.05
CA ARG A 104 -7.58 -0.57 13.53
C ARG A 104 -7.37 0.77 12.84
N HIS A 105 -6.87 1.76 13.58
CA HIS A 105 -6.54 3.09 13.07
C HIS A 105 -5.24 3.62 13.67
N GLY A 106 -4.68 4.68 13.06
CA GLY A 106 -3.58 5.44 13.63
C GLY A 106 -2.36 4.57 13.91
N THR A 107 -1.85 4.66 15.14
CA THR A 107 -0.65 3.93 15.58
C THR A 107 -0.87 2.42 15.66
N GLU A 108 -2.09 1.94 15.97
CA GLU A 108 -2.36 0.50 16.06
C GLU A 108 -2.34 -0.16 14.68
N LEU A 109 -2.90 0.52 13.67
CA LEU A 109 -2.85 0.07 12.28
C LEU A 109 -1.40 0.01 11.77
N ARG A 110 -0.63 1.08 11.98
CA ARG A 110 0.80 1.14 11.59
C ARG A 110 1.62 0.05 12.28
N ARG A 111 1.41 -0.18 13.58
CA ARG A 111 2.10 -1.25 14.31
C ARG A 111 1.76 -2.64 13.77
N TYR A 112 0.50 -2.88 13.42
CA TYR A 112 0.05 -4.15 12.84
C TYR A 112 0.68 -4.36 11.46
N LEU A 113 0.60 -3.37 10.58
CA LEU A 113 1.15 -3.42 9.22
C LEU A 113 2.68 -3.53 9.24
N ARG A 114 3.38 -2.76 10.08
CA ARG A 114 4.83 -2.88 10.24
C ARG A 114 5.26 -4.27 10.67
N ARG A 115 4.50 -4.91 11.57
CA ARG A 115 4.79 -6.27 12.05
C ARG A 115 4.60 -7.32 10.96
N TRP A 116 3.53 -7.25 10.18
CA TRP A 116 3.17 -8.34 9.27
C TRP A 116 3.56 -8.09 7.81
N VAL A 117 3.44 -6.86 7.35
CA VAL A 117 3.84 -6.44 5.99
C VAL A 117 5.28 -5.95 6.01
N GLY A 118 5.60 -5.00 6.91
CA GLY A 118 6.94 -4.41 6.99
C GLY A 118 8.03 -5.44 7.27
N ALA A 119 7.77 -6.48 8.06
CA ALA A 119 8.74 -7.53 8.35
C ALA A 119 9.20 -8.31 7.10
N ALA A 120 8.36 -8.41 6.06
CA ALA A 120 8.75 -9.03 4.78
C ALA A 120 9.84 -8.24 4.05
N LEU A 121 10.06 -6.98 4.42
CA LEU A 121 11.01 -6.07 3.79
C LEU A 121 12.33 -5.94 4.57
N VAL A 122 12.47 -6.58 5.73
CA VAL A 122 13.63 -6.45 6.64
C VAL A 122 14.82 -7.34 6.24
N GLY A 123 14.76 -8.03 5.10
CA GLY A 123 15.82 -8.96 4.72
C GLY A 123 15.76 -9.49 3.30
N ALA A 124 15.40 -8.67 2.31
CA ALA A 124 15.60 -9.07 0.92
C ALA A 124 17.09 -9.41 0.72
N PRO A 125 17.44 -10.65 0.38
CA PRO A 125 18.83 -11.05 0.30
C PRO A 125 19.52 -10.27 -0.82
N VAL A 126 20.69 -9.69 -0.51
CA VAL A 126 21.55 -8.89 -1.39
C VAL A 126 22.18 -9.74 -2.53
N THR A 127 21.64 -10.91 -2.85
CA THR A 127 22.22 -11.78 -3.88
C THR A 127 21.15 -12.54 -4.63
N ARG A 128 20.93 -12.14 -5.89
CA ARG A 128 20.53 -13.02 -6.99
C ARG A 128 21.55 -12.91 -8.11
#